data_AF-A0ABD0JSH9-F1
#
_entry.id   AF-A0ABD0JSH9-F1
#
_cell.length_a   1.000
_cell.length_b   1.000
_cell.length_c   1.000
_cell.angle_alpha   90.00
_cell.angle_beta   90.00
_cell.angle_gamma   90.00
#
_symmetry.space_group_name_H-M   'P 1'
#
loop_
_entity.id
_entity.type
_entity.pdbx_description
1 polymer ?
#
loop_
_entity_poly.entity_id
_entity_poly.type
_entity_poly.pdbx_seq_one_letter_code
_entity_poly.pdbx_strand_id
1 'polypeptide(L)'
;MDKNYRVEITGRMDKNYRVEITGRMDKNYRVEITGRMDKNYRVEITGRMDKNYRVEITGRMDKNYRVEITGRMDKNYRVEITGRMDKNYRVEITGRMDKNYRVEITGRMDNNHIVELQHRQSCPQ
;
A
#
# COMPACT_ATOMS: atom_id res chain seq x y z
N MET A 1 -2.76 7.70 24.24
CA MET A 1 -3.43 6.39 24.11
C MET A 1 -2.83 5.71 22.92
N ASP A 2 -1.94 4.76 23.15
CA ASP A 2 -1.30 4.02 22.07
C ASP A 2 -2.29 3.06 21.39
N LYS A 3 -2.78 3.42 20.22
CA LYS A 3 -3.73 2.59 19.47
C LYS A 3 -3.02 1.84 18.34
N ASN A 4 -3.22 0.53 18.31
CA ASN A 4 -2.93 -0.30 17.15
C ASN A 4 -4.18 -0.33 16.27
N TYR A 5 -3.97 -0.27 14.96
CA TYR A 5 -5.05 -0.27 13.99
C TYR A 5 -4.80 -1.36 12.96
N ARG A 6 -5.83 -2.15 12.71
CA ARG A 6 -5.82 -3.19 11.69
C ARG A 6 -7.05 -3.03 10.81
N VAL A 7 -6.82 -2.99 9.50
CA VAL A 7 -7.87 -3.05 8.49
C VAL A 7 -7.63 -4.31 7.68
N GLU A 8 -8.68 -5.13 7.54
CA GLU A 8 -8.65 -6.35 6.76
C GLU A 8 -9.84 -6.35 5.80
N ILE A 9 -9.55 -6.56 4.52
CA ILE A 9 -10.57 -6.57 3.46
C ILE A 9 -10.38 -7.86 2.68
N THR A 10 -11.44 -8.67 2.57
CA THR A 10 -11.42 -9.91 1.80
C THR A 10 -12.67 -10.05 0.94
N GLY A 11 -12.52 -10.35 -0.35
CA GLY A 11 -13.70 -10.58 -1.20
C GLY A 11 -13.45 -10.68 -2.70
N ARG A 12 -14.53 -10.91 -3.45
CA ARG A 12 -14.59 -10.74 -4.91
C ARG A 12 -15.39 -9.49 -5.23
N MET A 13 -14.89 -8.67 -6.16
CA MET A 13 -15.51 -7.40 -6.51
C MET A 13 -15.54 -7.23 -8.03
N ASP A 14 -16.76 -7.23 -8.59
CA ASP A 14 -16.98 -7.23 -10.05
C ASP A 14 -17.00 -5.80 -10.64
N LYS A 15 -16.87 -4.77 -9.81
CA LYS A 15 -16.96 -3.34 -10.17
C LYS A 15 -15.84 -2.52 -9.52
N ASN A 16 -15.86 -1.21 -9.77
CA ASN A 16 -14.92 -0.25 -9.22
C ASN A 16 -14.95 -0.32 -7.68
N TYR A 17 -13.78 -0.51 -7.07
CA TYR A 17 -13.64 -0.47 -5.63
C TYR A 17 -12.52 0.49 -5.21
N ARG A 18 -12.81 1.28 -4.18
CA ARG A 18 -11.87 2.26 -3.62
C ARG A 18 -11.78 2.05 -2.12
N VAL A 19 -10.55 1.91 -1.65
CA VAL A 19 -10.21 1.98 -0.23
C VAL A 19 -9.45 3.27 -0.01
N GLU A 20 -9.92 4.06 0.94
CA GLU A 20 -9.22 5.25 1.39
C GLU A 20 -9.02 5.13 2.90
N ILE A 21 -7.78 5.31 3.36
CA ILE A 21 -7.50 5.29 4.78
C ILE A 21 -6.61 6.46 5.18
N THR A 22 -7.05 7.20 6.18
CA THR A 22 -6.38 8.40 6.68
C THR A 22 -6.21 8.37 8.19
N GLY A 23 -5.03 8.73 8.71
CA GLY A 23 -4.84 8.74 10.16
C GLY A 23 -3.45 9.12 10.69
N ARG A 24 -3.39 9.35 12.02
CA ARG A 24 -2.15 9.49 12.80
C ARG A 24 -2.11 8.42 13.88
N MET A 25 -0.98 7.71 14.02
CA MET A 25 -0.89 6.53 14.89
C MET A 25 0.48 6.35 15.53
N ASP A 26 0.49 6.18 16.85
CA ASP A 26 1.73 6.19 17.66
C ASP A 26 2.42 4.80 17.75
N LYS A 27 1.75 3.72 17.31
CA LYS A 27 2.30 2.35 17.37
C LYS A 27 2.27 1.62 16.03
N ASN A 28 1.26 0.77 15.83
CA ASN A 28 1.25 -0.17 14.72
C ASN A 28 0.02 0.05 13.85
N TYR A 29 0.25 0.09 12.55
CA TYR A 29 -0.82 0.06 11.56
C TYR A 29 -0.58 -1.06 10.56
N ARG A 30 -1.62 -1.86 10.35
CA ARG A 30 -1.61 -2.94 9.38
C ARG A 30 -2.83 -2.85 8.48
N VAL A 31 -2.60 -2.87 7.19
CA VAL A 31 -3.65 -3.02 6.16
C VAL A 31 -3.37 -4.30 5.41
N GLU A 32 -4.38 -5.15 5.34
CA GLU A 32 -4.32 -6.41 4.62
C GLU A 32 -5.52 -6.49 3.69
N ILE A 33 -5.25 -6.64 2.39
CA ILE A 33 -6.31 -6.68 1.39
C ILE A 33 -6.10 -7.89 0.49
N THR A 34 -7.09 -8.78 0.47
CA THR A 34 -7.05 -10.00 -0.30
C THR A 34 -8.27 -10.16 -1.20
N GLY A 35 -8.11 -10.36 -2.50
CA GLY A 35 -9.30 -10.52 -3.35
C GLY A 35 -9.08 -10.75 -4.84
N ARG A 36 -10.20 -10.85 -5.56
CA ARG A 36 -10.24 -10.85 -7.04
C ARG A 36 -11.08 -9.67 -7.53
N MET A 37 -10.57 -8.96 -8.53
CA MET A 37 -11.19 -7.72 -9.01
C MET A 37 -11.15 -7.58 -10.52
N ASP A 38 -12.32 -7.45 -11.13
CA ASP A 38 -12.47 -7.57 -12.59
C ASP A 38 -12.26 -6.25 -13.34
N LYS A 39 -12.30 -5.11 -12.63
CA LYS A 39 -12.26 -3.78 -13.28
C LYS A 39 -11.23 -2.84 -12.66
N ASN A 40 -11.67 -1.94 -11.79
CA ASN A 40 -10.80 -0.89 -11.28
C ASN A 40 -10.69 -1.02 -9.77
N TYR A 41 -9.46 -1.03 -9.28
CA TYR A 41 -9.19 -0.98 -7.87
C TYR A 41 -8.23 0.16 -7.54
N ARG A 42 -8.61 0.93 -6.53
CA ARG A 42 -7.77 2.00 -5.98
C ARG A 42 -7.62 1.83 -4.48
N VAL A 43 -6.39 1.81 -4.01
CA VAL A 43 -6.04 1.99 -2.60
C VAL A 43 -5.30 3.29 -2.45
N GLU A 44 -5.79 4.12 -1.53
CA GLU A 44 -5.16 5.37 -1.15
C GLU A 44 -4.96 5.36 0.36
N ILE A 45 -3.73 5.47 0.81
CA ILE A 45 -3.41 5.48 2.23
C ILE A 45 -2.57 6.70 2.55
N THR A 46 -3.07 7.55 3.46
CA THR A 46 -2.38 8.77 3.88
C THR A 46 -2.23 8.83 5.40
N GLY A 47 -1.01 9.02 5.91
CA GLY A 47 -0.89 9.11 7.36
C GLY A 47 0.48 9.45 7.94
N ARG A 48 0.53 9.54 9.27
CA ARG A 48 1.77 9.66 10.06
C ARG A 48 1.86 8.52 11.07
N MET A 49 3.03 7.88 11.16
CA MET A 49 3.28 6.81 12.11
C MET A 49 4.66 6.78 12.73
N ASP A 50 4.67 6.52 14.03
CA ASP A 50 5.90 6.63 14.83
C ASP A 50 6.68 5.31 14.92
N LYS A 51 6.03 4.16 14.64
CA LYS A 51 6.70 2.84 14.74
C LYS A 51 6.57 2.00 13.47
N ASN A 52 5.50 1.21 13.34
CA ASN A 52 5.44 0.19 12.30
C ASN A 52 4.22 0.37 11.41
N TYR A 53 4.48 0.46 10.11
CA TYR A 53 3.45 0.37 9.07
C TYR A 53 3.68 -0.85 8.20
N ARG A 54 2.61 -1.61 8.00
CA ARG A 54 2.59 -2.70 7.04
C ARG A 54 1.36 -2.60 6.15
N VAL A 55 1.58 -2.64 4.85
CA VAL A 55 0.54 -2.88 3.84
C VAL A 55 0.86 -4.17 3.13
N GLU A 56 -0.12 -5.06 3.07
CA GLU A 56 -0.06 -6.30 2.34
C GLU A 56 -1.27 -6.39 1.42
N ILE A 57 -1.03 -6.54 0.13
CA ILE A 57 -2.11 -6.65 -0.85
C ILE A 57 -1.89 -7.88 -1.71
N THR A 58 -2.85 -8.81 -1.68
CA THR A 58 -2.78 -10.08 -2.40
C THR A 58 -3.99 -10.25 -3.31
N GLY A 59 -3.79 -10.52 -4.61
CA GLY A 59 -4.97 -10.72 -5.46
C GLY A 59 -4.76 -11.00 -6.94
N ARG A 60 -5.88 -11.07 -7.66
CA ARG A 60 -5.92 -11.10 -9.14
C ARG A 60 -6.72 -9.92 -9.65
N MET A 61 -6.20 -9.22 -10.65
CA MET A 61 -6.80 -7.99 -11.16
C MET A 61 -6.71 -7.89 -12.68
N ASP A 62 -7.87 -7.74 -13.33
CA ASP A 62 -7.96 -7.93 -14.78
C ASP A 62 -7.77 -6.63 -15.58
N LYS A 63 -7.93 -5.45 -14.97
CA LYS A 63 -7.77 -4.17 -15.69
C LYS A 63 -6.85 -3.19 -14.98
N ASN A 64 -7.38 -2.34 -14.11
CA ASN A 64 -6.62 -1.21 -13.57
C ASN A 64 -6.46 -1.34 -12.07
N TYR A 65 -5.21 -1.31 -11.63
CA TYR A 65 -4.85 -1.22 -10.23
C TYR A 65 -4.02 0.00 -9.95
N ARG A 66 -4.41 0.76 -8.93
CA ARG A 66 -3.63 1.87 -8.41
C ARG A 66 -3.49 1.75 -6.90
N VAL A 67 -2.25 1.75 -6.42
CA VAL A 67 -1.93 1.98 -5.01
C VAL A 67 -1.18 3.28 -4.90
N GLU A 68 -1.67 4.13 -4.00
CA GLU A 68 -1.06 5.40 -3.66
C GLU A 68 -0.88 5.44 -2.14
N ILE A 69 0.37 5.54 -1.69
CA ILE A 69 0.68 5.60 -0.26
C ILE A 69 1.50 6.85 0.01
N THR A 70 0.95 7.73 0.85
CA THR A 70 1.58 9.00 1.22
C THR A 70 1.75 9.11 2.73
N GLY A 71 2.95 9.41 3.23
CA GLY A 71 3.08 9.58 4.67
C GLY A 71 4.44 9.96 5.25
N ARG A 72 4.48 10.05 6.58
CA ARG A 72 5.72 10.19 7.37
C ARG A 72 5.86 9.04 8.34
N MET A 73 7.04 8.42 8.39
CA MET A 73 7.31 7.27 9.24
C MET A 73 8.68 7.27 9.90
N ASP A 74 8.69 7.08 11.21
CA ASP A 74 9.91 7.26 12.00
C ASP A 74 10.73 5.98 12.18
N LYS A 75 10.15 4.79 11.96
CA LYS A 75 10.89 3.52 12.12
C LYS A 75 10.76 2.58 10.93
N ASN A 76 9.72 1.76 10.86
CA ASN A 76 9.64 0.65 9.91
C ASN A 76 8.44 0.79 8.98
N TYR A 77 8.71 0.80 7.68
CA TYR A 77 7.71 0.68 6.64
C TYR A 77 7.93 -0.57 5.80
N ARG A 78 6.87 -1.34 5.63
CA ARG A 78 6.82 -2.45 4.69
C ARG A 78 5.59 -2.38 3.81
N VAL A 79 5.80 -2.45 2.50
CA VAL A 79 4.75 -2.72 1.52
C VAL A 79 5.07 -4.01 0.81
N GLU A 80 4.09 -4.90 0.74
CA GLU A 80 4.16 -6.15 0.00
C GLU A 80 2.93 -6.26 -0.89
N ILE A 81 3.15 -6.45 -2.19
CA ILE A 81 2.09 -6.60 -3.16
C ILE A 81 2.33 -7.89 -3.93
N THR A 82 1.38 -8.82 -3.87
CA THR A 82 1.48 -10.14 -4.49
C THR A 82 0.28 -10.42 -5.39
N GLY A 83 0.48 -10.77 -6.67
CA GLY A 83 -0.69 -11.04 -7.51
C GLY A 83 -0.48 -11.33 -8.97
N ARG A 84 -1.61 -11.40 -9.71
CA ARG A 84 -1.62 -11.39 -11.19
C ARG A 84 -2.38 -10.18 -11.69
N MET A 85 -1.80 -9.49 -12.66
CA MET A 85 -2.32 -8.23 -13.19
C MET A 85 -2.20 -8.17 -14.71
N ASP A 86 -3.33 -7.95 -15.37
CA ASP A 86 -3.43 -8.17 -16.82
C ASP A 86 -3.22 -6.90 -17.67
N LYS A 87 -3.52 -5.68 -17.16
CA LYS A 87 -3.45 -4.45 -17.98
C LYS A 87 -2.61 -3.31 -17.42
N ASN A 88 -3.11 -2.58 -16.44
CA ASN A 88 -2.46 -1.36 -15.95
C ASN A 88 -2.24 -1.46 -14.45
N TYR A 89 -0.98 -1.33 -14.06
CA TYR A 89 -0.56 -1.30 -12.68
C TYR A 89 0.21 -0.02 -12.38
N ARG A 90 -0.26 0.73 -11.39
CA ARG A 90 0.48 1.86 -10.85
C ARG A 90 0.64 1.74 -9.34
N VAL A 91 1.88 1.81 -8.89
CA VAL A 91 2.21 1.99 -7.47
C VAL A 91 2.97 3.27 -7.33
N GLU A 92 2.44 4.16 -6.50
CA GLU A 92 3.09 5.41 -6.12
C GLU A 92 3.24 5.42 -4.60
N ILE A 93 4.49 5.53 -4.14
CA ILE A 93 4.80 5.62 -2.71
C ILE A 93 5.60 6.89 -2.50
N THR A 94 5.07 7.81 -1.70
CA THR A 94 5.67 9.11 -1.41
C THR A 94 5.76 9.34 0.09
N GLY A 95 6.95 9.59 0.62
CA GLY A 95 7.05 9.85 2.05
C GLY A 95 8.40 10.24 2.61
N ARG A 96 8.39 10.63 3.89
CA ARG A 96 9.59 10.82 4.71
C ARG A 96 9.78 9.62 5.62
N MET A 97 11.00 9.08 5.66
CA MET A 97 11.32 7.90 6.46
C MET A 97 12.68 8.02 7.14
N ASP A 98 12.76 7.59 8.40
CA ASP A 98 13.96 7.83 9.21
C ASP A 98 14.87 6.59 9.32
N LYS A 99 14.32 5.37 9.26
CA LYS A 99 15.10 4.13 9.49
C LYS A 99 14.98 3.10 8.39
N ASN A 100 13.93 2.29 8.40
CA ASN A 100 13.83 1.10 7.55
C ASN A 100 12.65 1.18 6.59
N TYR A 101 12.96 0.95 5.32
CA TYR A 101 11.99 0.91 4.23
C TYR A 101 12.17 -0.35 3.40
N ARG A 102 11.09 -1.10 3.19
CA ARG A 102 11.05 -2.23 2.27
C ARG A 102 9.79 -2.18 1.42
N VAL A 103 9.97 -2.30 0.11
CA VAL A 103 8.90 -2.51 -0.86
C VAL A 103 9.21 -3.77 -1.63
N GLU A 104 8.25 -4.67 -1.68
CA GLU A 104 8.33 -5.92 -2.43
C GLU A 104 7.08 -6.07 -3.28
N ILE A 105 7.29 -6.36 -4.56
CA ILE A 105 6.22 -6.54 -5.55
C ILE A 105 6.53 -7.84 -6.28
N THR A 106 5.63 -8.82 -6.17
CA THR A 106 5.80 -10.16 -6.73
C THR A 106 4.57 -10.58 -7.51
N GLY A 107 4.70 -10.90 -8.79
CA GLY A 107 3.52 -11.26 -9.58
C GLY A 107 3.77 -11.46 -11.06
N ARG A 108 2.72 -11.96 -11.76
CA ARG A 108 2.66 -11.93 -13.23
C ARG A 108 1.95 -10.67 -13.69
N MET A 109 2.49 -10.09 -14.74
CA MET A 109 2.32 -8.69 -15.11
C MET A 109 2.38 -8.63 -16.64
N ASP A 110 1.23 -8.46 -17.29
CA ASP A 110 1.12 -8.70 -18.74
C ASP A 110 1.29 -7.43 -19.59
N ASN A 111 1.00 -6.23 -19.08
CA ASN A 111 0.99 -4.95 -19.83
C ASN A 111 1.35 -3.73 -18.94
N ASN A 112 1.76 -2.58 -19.50
CA ASN A 112 2.03 -1.29 -18.83
C ASN A 112 2.09 -1.23 -17.28
N HIS A 113 3.31 -1.11 -16.75
CA HIS A 113 3.58 -1.03 -15.31
C HIS A 113 4.37 0.22 -14.98
N ILE A 114 3.92 0.97 -13.98
CA ILE A 114 4.63 2.12 -13.43
C ILE A 114 4.77 1.92 -11.93
N VAL A 115 6.02 1.87 -11.46
CA VAL A 115 6.33 1.88 -10.03
C VAL A 115 7.17 3.11 -9.76
N GLU A 116 6.60 4.06 -9.04
CA GLU A 116 7.24 5.30 -8.63
C GLU A 116 7.43 5.29 -7.11
N LEU A 117 8.70 5.32 -6.69
CA LEU A 117 9.07 5.35 -5.29
C LEU A 117 9.80 6.66 -5.02
N GLN A 118 9.16 7.56 -4.28
CA GLN A 118 9.74 8.81 -3.82
C GLN A 118 9.89 8.80 -2.31
N HIS A 119 11.12 8.57 -1.88
CA HIS A 119 11.48 8.44 -0.48
C HIS A 119 12.49 9.53 -0.14
N ARG A 120 12.21 10.31 0.91
CA ARG A 120 13.20 11.20 1.51
C ARG A 120 13.62 10.62 2.85
N GLN A 121 14.92 10.37 3.01
CA GLN A 121 15.48 10.08 4.32
C GLN A 121 15.45 11.36 5.15
N SER A 122 14.87 11.29 6.35
CA SER A 122 15.15 12.31 7.35
C SER A 122 16.45 11.89 8.03
N CYS A 123 17.54 12.64 7.82
CA CYS A 123 18.74 12.42 8.62
C CYS A 123 18.37 12.64 10.10
N PRO A 124 18.70 11.70 11.01
CA PRO A 124 18.59 11.98 12.43
C PRO A 124 19.58 13.11 12.75
N GLN A 125 19.07 14.21 13.30
CA GLN A 125 19.91 15.15 14.05
C GLN A 125 20.29 14.52 15.38
#